data_AF-A0A7J9FFT3-F1
#
_entry.id   AF-A0A7J9FFT3-F1
#
_cell.length_a   1.000
_cell.length_b   1.000
_cell.length_c   1.000
_cell.angle_alpha   90.00
_cell.angle_beta   90.00
_cell.angle_gamma   90.00
#
_symmetry.space_group_name_H-M   'P 1'
#
loop_
_entity.id
_entity.type
_entity.pdbx_description
1 polymer ?
#
loop_
_entity_poly.entity_id
_entity_poly.type
_entity_poly.pdbx_seq_one_letter_code
_entity_poly.pdbx_strand_id
1 'polypeptide(L)'
;VIGLFVTGALDIILPSQHRQEIRRYLYNHQNEDGGWGIHIEGDSTMFGTALSYVTLRLLGETKDGGNGAIENARNWILNHGGLTFIPSWGKMWLSVLGIYEWSGNNPFLPELWLLPYRLNPIHPGRMWCHSRMVYLPMSYLYATKFVGPITSLILSLRRELYPLPYHLVDWDCARYLCAKIPNPRLIIQGRRQMGAGNSLAPQMEDLYYPHPIIQDVLWECLEKVVEPALKKWPLSKLRKKALHTVMQHIHYEDESTNYICIGPVSK
;
A
#
# COMPACT_ATOMS: atom_id res chain seq x y z
N VAL A 1 -10.02 1.09 -8.49
CA VAL A 1 -9.38 1.21 -9.83
C VAL A 1 -8.30 0.17 -10.06
N ILE A 2 -7.27 0.06 -9.20
CA ILE A 2 -6.20 -0.96 -9.34
C ILE A 2 -6.77 -2.38 -9.52
N GLY A 3 -7.69 -2.81 -8.65
CA GLY A 3 -8.34 -4.12 -8.76
C GLY A 3 -9.00 -4.37 -10.12
N LEU A 4 -9.74 -3.40 -10.65
CA LEU A 4 -10.37 -3.51 -11.98
C LEU A 4 -9.36 -3.50 -13.13
N PHE A 5 -8.26 -2.76 -12.98
CA PHE A 5 -7.20 -2.72 -13.97
C PHE A 5 -6.49 -4.08 -14.07
N VAL A 6 -6.10 -4.67 -12.94
CA VAL A 6 -5.37 -5.95 -12.93
C VAL A 6 -6.23 -7.14 -13.38
N THR A 7 -7.56 -7.07 -13.21
CA THR A 7 -8.51 -8.08 -13.70
C THR A 7 -8.96 -7.87 -15.14
N GLY A 8 -8.55 -6.76 -15.79
CA GLY A 8 -9.01 -6.42 -17.14
C GLY A 8 -10.48 -5.98 -17.22
N ALA A 9 -11.11 -5.69 -16.09
CA ALA A 9 -12.52 -5.31 -16.00
C ALA A 9 -12.75 -3.78 -15.98
N LEU A 10 -11.68 -2.98 -16.08
CA LEU A 10 -11.76 -1.52 -15.93
C LEU A 10 -12.75 -0.87 -16.90
N ASP A 11 -12.63 -1.12 -18.21
CA ASP A 11 -13.50 -0.52 -19.22
C ASP A 11 -14.94 -1.08 -19.21
N ILE A 12 -15.11 -2.29 -18.67
CA ILE A 12 -16.42 -2.96 -18.55
C ILE A 12 -17.21 -2.35 -17.38
N ILE A 13 -16.56 -2.17 -16.24
CA ILE A 13 -17.19 -1.70 -15.00
C ILE A 13 -17.23 -0.19 -14.92
N LEU A 14 -16.23 0.51 -15.49
CA LEU A 14 -16.15 1.97 -15.50
C LEU A 14 -16.18 2.50 -16.94
N PRO A 15 -17.39 2.75 -17.49
CA PRO A 15 -17.56 3.46 -18.76
C PRO A 15 -16.84 4.82 -18.79
N SER A 16 -16.65 5.39 -19.99
CA SER A 16 -15.91 6.64 -20.17
C SER A 16 -16.40 7.79 -19.28
N GLN A 17 -17.71 7.93 -19.09
CA GLN A 17 -18.30 8.96 -18.23
C GLN A 17 -17.91 8.77 -16.76
N HIS A 18 -17.95 7.54 -16.25
CA HIS A 18 -17.52 7.25 -14.88
C HIS A 18 -16.04 7.59 -14.69
N ARG A 19 -15.19 7.23 -15.66
CA ARG A 19 -13.76 7.56 -15.60
C ARG A 19 -13.51 9.07 -15.67
N GLN A 20 -14.30 9.80 -16.44
CA GLN A 20 -14.23 11.26 -16.49
C GLN A 20 -14.60 11.89 -15.15
N GLU A 21 -15.70 11.46 -14.52
CA GLU A 21 -16.13 12.02 -13.24
C GLU A 21 -15.22 11.59 -12.08
N ILE A 22 -14.64 10.38 -12.10
CA ILE A 22 -13.62 9.99 -11.12
C ILE A 22 -12.37 10.87 -11.25
N ARG A 23 -11.91 11.14 -12.47
CA ARG A 23 -10.78 12.08 -12.69
C ARG A 23 -11.12 13.47 -12.18
N ARG A 24 -12.30 13.99 -12.52
CA ARG A 24 -12.80 15.29 -12.04
C ARG A 24 -12.83 15.34 -10.51
N TYR A 25 -13.33 14.30 -9.86
CA TYR A 25 -13.34 14.20 -8.40
C TYR A 25 -11.93 14.29 -7.83
N LEU A 26 -10.96 13.56 -8.38
CA LEU A 26 -9.58 13.61 -7.89
C LEU A 26 -8.97 15.00 -8.09
N TYR A 27 -9.16 15.64 -9.24
CA TYR A 27 -8.66 16.99 -9.48
C TYR A 27 -9.27 18.04 -8.56
N ASN A 28 -10.56 17.93 -8.25
CA ASN A 28 -11.22 18.86 -7.34
C ASN A 28 -10.71 18.79 -5.90
N HIS A 29 -10.05 17.70 -5.52
CA HIS A 29 -9.52 17.47 -4.17
C HIS A 29 -7.99 17.40 -4.13
N GLN A 30 -7.32 17.85 -5.20
CA GLN A 30 -5.88 18.04 -5.15
C GLN A 30 -5.56 19.27 -4.30
N ASN A 31 -4.65 19.13 -3.36
CA ASN A 31 -4.18 20.23 -2.53
C ASN A 31 -3.33 21.20 -3.35
N GLU A 32 -3.16 22.43 -2.84
CA GLU A 32 -2.39 23.49 -3.52
C GLU A 32 -0.92 23.12 -3.77
N ASP A 33 -0.37 22.24 -2.93
CA ASP A 33 0.99 21.70 -3.06
C ASP A 33 1.13 20.59 -4.13
N GLY A 34 0.02 20.20 -4.76
CA GLY A 34 -0.05 19.15 -5.79
C GLY A 34 -0.28 17.74 -5.25
N GLY A 35 -0.39 17.55 -3.94
CA GLY A 35 -0.64 16.25 -3.32
C GLY A 35 -2.11 15.95 -3.02
N TRP A 36 -2.33 14.81 -2.37
CA TRP A 36 -3.62 14.40 -1.80
C TRP A 36 -3.41 13.81 -0.40
N GLY A 37 -4.34 14.10 0.50
CA GLY A 37 -4.39 13.48 1.82
C GLY A 37 -5.04 12.10 1.84
N ILE A 38 -5.06 11.51 3.04
CA ILE A 38 -5.79 10.26 3.32
C ILE A 38 -7.31 10.47 3.20
N HIS A 39 -7.78 11.69 3.42
CA HIS A 39 -9.16 12.13 3.26
C HIS A 39 -9.17 13.56 2.68
N ILE A 40 -10.35 14.02 2.23
CA ILE A 40 -10.50 15.29 1.50
C ILE A 40 -10.12 16.54 2.30
N GLU A 41 -10.20 16.48 3.63
CA GLU A 41 -9.79 17.58 4.53
C GLU A 41 -8.33 17.45 5.01
N GLY A 42 -7.60 16.45 4.54
CA GLY A 42 -6.26 16.13 5.03
C GLY A 42 -5.18 16.81 4.21
N ASP A 43 -4.08 17.15 4.89
CA ASP A 43 -2.84 17.53 4.23
C ASP A 43 -2.34 16.43 3.30
N SER A 44 -1.51 16.79 2.33
CA SER A 44 -0.94 15.85 1.39
C SER A 44 -0.14 14.77 2.11
N THR A 45 -0.17 13.56 1.56
CA THR A 45 0.48 12.38 2.13
C THR A 45 1.07 11.53 1.01
N MET A 46 2.10 10.72 1.29
CA MET A 46 2.62 9.76 0.31
C MET A 46 1.55 8.74 -0.06
N PHE A 47 0.75 8.29 0.90
CA PHE A 47 -0.34 7.34 0.62
C PHE A 47 -1.38 7.92 -0.33
N GLY A 48 -1.97 9.07 0.02
CA GLY A 48 -3.01 9.73 -0.76
C GLY A 48 -2.49 10.13 -2.14
N THR A 49 -1.36 10.83 -2.18
CA THR A 49 -0.78 11.36 -3.43
C THR A 49 -0.40 10.25 -4.39
N ALA A 50 0.29 9.20 -3.92
CA ALA A 50 0.71 8.09 -4.78
C ALA A 50 -0.48 7.33 -5.37
N LEU A 51 -1.50 7.02 -4.56
CA LEU A 51 -2.66 6.28 -5.03
C LEU A 51 -3.56 7.11 -5.94
N SER A 52 -3.71 8.41 -5.69
CA SER A 52 -4.42 9.33 -6.57
C SER A 52 -3.69 9.47 -7.92
N TYR A 53 -2.36 9.65 -7.89
CA TYR A 53 -1.54 9.70 -9.11
C TYR A 53 -1.69 8.43 -9.94
N VAL A 54 -1.47 7.25 -9.33
CA VAL A 54 -1.58 5.96 -10.01
C VAL A 54 -3.00 5.77 -10.55
N THR A 55 -4.02 6.15 -9.79
CA THR A 55 -5.42 6.06 -10.24
C THR A 55 -5.67 6.91 -11.48
N LEU A 56 -5.24 8.16 -11.51
CA LEU A 56 -5.37 9.05 -12.68
C LEU A 56 -4.68 8.44 -13.91
N ARG A 57 -3.46 7.91 -13.74
CA ARG A 57 -2.70 7.26 -14.83
C ARG A 57 -3.40 6.01 -15.35
N LEU A 58 -3.98 5.18 -14.49
CA LEU A 58 -4.76 3.99 -14.88
C LEU A 58 -6.09 4.35 -15.55
N LEU A 59 -6.66 5.51 -15.26
CA LEU A 59 -7.87 6.03 -15.90
C LEU A 59 -7.61 6.70 -17.27
N GLY A 60 -6.37 6.68 -17.75
CA GLY A 60 -5.98 7.16 -19.07
C GLY A 60 -5.38 8.56 -19.09
N GLU A 61 -5.11 9.17 -17.94
CA GLU A 61 -4.43 10.47 -17.89
C GLU A 61 -2.96 10.35 -18.30
N THR A 62 -2.43 11.33 -19.03
CA THR A 62 -1.01 11.36 -19.43
C THR A 62 -0.11 11.88 -18.31
N LYS A 63 1.19 11.57 -18.36
CA LYS A 63 2.19 12.04 -17.39
C LYS A 63 2.34 13.58 -17.34
N ASP A 64 1.90 14.25 -18.40
CA ASP A 64 1.90 15.71 -18.57
C ASP A 64 0.45 16.25 -18.63
N GLY A 65 -0.52 15.44 -18.15
CA GLY A 65 -1.95 15.74 -18.19
C GLY A 65 -2.46 16.60 -17.03
N GLY A 66 -3.75 16.90 -17.04
CA GLY A 66 -4.41 17.68 -15.99
C GLY A 66 -3.90 19.12 -15.80
N ASN A 67 -3.43 19.78 -16.88
CA ASN A 67 -2.92 21.16 -16.83
C ASN A 67 -1.81 21.36 -15.77
N GLY A 68 -0.89 20.40 -15.64
CA GLY A 68 0.20 20.45 -14.66
C GLY A 68 -0.09 19.74 -13.34
N ALA A 69 -1.35 19.37 -13.06
CA ALA A 69 -1.73 18.64 -11.85
C ALA A 69 -0.94 17.33 -11.66
N ILE A 70 -0.77 16.55 -12.73
CA ILE A 70 -0.04 15.27 -12.69
C ILE A 70 1.45 15.53 -12.46
N GLU A 71 2.02 16.55 -13.10
CA GLU A 71 3.42 16.91 -12.91
C GLU A 71 3.70 17.36 -11.47
N ASN A 72 2.85 18.22 -10.91
CA ASN A 72 2.96 18.68 -9.52
C ASN A 72 2.90 17.50 -8.54
N ALA A 73 1.97 16.58 -8.74
CA ALA A 73 1.86 15.37 -7.94
C ALA A 73 3.09 14.46 -8.04
N ARG A 74 3.64 14.28 -9.24
CA ARG A 74 4.88 13.51 -9.45
C ARG A 74 6.04 14.17 -8.72
N ASN A 75 6.19 15.48 -8.86
CA ASN A 75 7.24 16.24 -8.20
C ASN A 75 7.09 16.16 -6.67
N TRP A 76 5.87 16.26 -6.16
CA TRP A 76 5.56 16.07 -4.76
C TRP A 76 6.01 14.69 -4.27
N ILE A 77 5.66 13.61 -4.98
CA ILE A 77 6.07 12.23 -4.63
C ILE A 77 7.59 12.11 -4.62
N LEU A 78 8.29 12.61 -5.64
CA LEU A 78 9.75 12.49 -5.74
C LEU A 78 10.47 13.31 -4.66
N ASN A 79 9.97 14.50 -4.34
CA ASN A 79 10.52 15.36 -3.28
C ASN A 79 10.39 14.73 -1.89
N HIS A 80 9.42 13.83 -1.69
CA HIS A 80 9.20 13.08 -0.45
C HIS A 80 9.82 11.67 -0.48
N GLY A 81 10.79 11.43 -1.37
CA GLY A 81 11.57 10.18 -1.42
C GLY A 81 10.98 9.08 -2.30
N GLY A 82 9.86 9.35 -2.99
CA GLY A 82 9.21 8.41 -3.90
C GLY A 82 8.45 7.29 -3.19
N LEU A 83 8.00 6.32 -3.98
CA LEU A 83 7.11 5.25 -3.49
C LEU A 83 7.71 4.35 -2.43
N THR A 84 9.04 4.36 -2.20
CA THR A 84 9.65 3.58 -1.12
C THR A 84 9.14 3.98 0.27
N PHE A 85 8.65 5.21 0.43
CA PHE A 85 8.11 5.75 1.69
C PHE A 85 6.59 5.57 1.86
N ILE A 86 5.90 4.95 0.91
CA ILE A 86 4.46 4.73 1.01
C ILE A 86 4.12 3.79 2.19
N PRO A 87 3.02 4.01 2.93
CA PRO A 87 2.59 3.10 4.00
C PRO A 87 2.29 1.67 3.54
N SER A 88 2.23 0.73 4.49
CA SER A 88 2.10 -0.71 4.22
C SER A 88 0.93 -1.10 3.31
N TRP A 89 -0.23 -0.46 3.46
CA TRP A 89 -1.38 -0.69 2.58
C TRP A 89 -1.12 -0.20 1.15
N GLY A 90 -0.38 0.89 0.99
CA GLY A 90 0.06 1.38 -0.31
C GLY A 90 1.04 0.40 -0.95
N LYS A 91 2.04 -0.07 -0.20
CA LYS A 91 3.01 -1.08 -0.68
C LYS A 91 2.29 -2.33 -1.20
N MET A 92 1.27 -2.79 -0.47
CA MET A 92 0.43 -3.92 -0.86
C MET A 92 -0.27 -3.69 -2.21
N TRP A 93 -1.01 -2.60 -2.37
CA TRP A 93 -1.72 -2.29 -3.62
C TRP A 93 -0.78 -2.08 -4.81
N LEU A 94 0.36 -1.42 -4.58
CA LEU A 94 1.36 -1.18 -5.62
C LEU A 94 2.11 -2.47 -6.00
N SER A 95 2.21 -3.44 -5.08
CA SER A 95 2.77 -4.76 -5.38
C SER A 95 1.83 -5.60 -6.24
N VAL A 96 0.53 -5.57 -5.92
CA VAL A 96 -0.52 -6.18 -6.77
C VAL A 96 -0.54 -5.57 -8.17
N LEU A 97 -0.39 -4.24 -8.28
CA LEU A 97 -0.30 -3.55 -9.56
C LEU A 97 0.99 -3.89 -10.35
N GLY A 98 2.04 -4.31 -9.65
CA GLY A 98 3.35 -4.59 -10.23
C GLY A 98 4.23 -3.36 -10.38
N ILE A 99 4.07 -2.32 -9.56
CA ILE A 99 5.02 -1.20 -9.49
C ILE A 99 5.81 -1.17 -8.18
N TYR A 100 5.70 -2.18 -7.32
CA TYR A 100 6.43 -2.30 -6.06
C TYR A 100 6.76 -3.79 -5.83
N GLU A 101 7.95 -4.13 -5.31
CA GLU A 101 8.29 -5.55 -5.10
C GLU A 101 7.74 -6.10 -3.78
N TRP A 102 7.27 -7.34 -3.80
CA TRP A 102 6.72 -8.01 -2.62
C TRP A 102 7.71 -8.14 -1.46
N SER A 103 9.02 -8.14 -1.72
CA SER A 103 10.09 -8.14 -0.71
C SER A 103 10.09 -6.87 0.16
N GLY A 104 9.62 -5.74 -0.37
CA GLY A 104 9.46 -4.51 0.39
C GLY A 104 8.20 -4.44 1.24
N ASN A 105 7.45 -5.53 1.37
CA ASN A 105 6.31 -5.62 2.27
C ASN A 105 6.67 -6.44 3.52
N ASN A 106 6.09 -6.07 4.67
CA ASN A 106 6.10 -6.95 5.82
C ASN A 106 5.29 -8.22 5.54
N PRO A 107 5.65 -9.38 6.12
CA PRO A 107 4.91 -10.62 5.90
C PRO A 107 3.45 -10.57 6.32
N PHE A 108 2.56 -11.01 5.43
CA PHE A 108 1.16 -11.31 5.75
C PHE A 108 1.01 -12.83 5.87
N LEU A 109 0.75 -13.31 7.08
CA LEU A 109 0.78 -14.75 7.39
C LEU A 109 -0.62 -15.37 7.30
N PRO A 110 -1.01 -16.02 6.19
CA PRO A 110 -2.28 -16.75 6.13
C PRO A 110 -2.33 -17.90 7.14
N GLU A 111 -1.18 -18.41 7.60
CA GLU A 111 -1.09 -19.52 8.56
C GLU A 111 -1.73 -19.20 9.91
N LEU A 112 -1.90 -17.92 10.26
CA LEU A 112 -2.60 -17.51 11.48
C LEU A 112 -4.06 -18.01 11.53
N TRP A 113 -4.69 -18.21 10.36
CA TRP A 113 -6.05 -18.77 10.24
C TRP A 113 -6.13 -20.26 10.59
N LEU A 114 -4.99 -20.95 10.73
CA LEU A 114 -4.94 -22.36 11.14
C LEU A 114 -4.72 -22.55 12.65
N LEU A 115 -4.49 -21.46 13.39
CA LEU A 115 -4.25 -21.55 14.83
C LEU A 115 -5.52 -22.04 15.56
N PRO A 116 -5.40 -22.85 16.63
CA PRO A 116 -6.54 -23.19 17.47
C PRO A 116 -7.18 -21.95 18.11
N TYR A 117 -8.42 -21.61 17.72
CA TYR A 117 -9.12 -20.39 18.16
C TYR A 117 -9.15 -20.18 19.68
N ARG A 118 -9.37 -21.25 20.47
CA ARG A 118 -9.49 -21.15 21.94
C ARG A 118 -8.15 -20.85 22.62
N LEU A 119 -7.04 -21.40 22.10
CA LEU A 119 -5.72 -21.34 22.74
C LEU A 119 -4.86 -20.15 22.27
N ASN A 120 -5.19 -19.54 21.13
CA ASN A 120 -4.34 -18.54 20.51
C ASN A 120 -4.99 -17.14 20.55
N PRO A 121 -4.44 -16.18 21.34
CA PRO A 121 -5.01 -14.84 21.44
C PRO A 121 -4.87 -14.03 20.15
N ILE A 122 -3.90 -14.37 19.30
CA ILE A 122 -3.62 -13.71 18.01
C ILE A 122 -4.42 -14.29 16.83
N HIS A 123 -5.36 -15.21 17.07
CA HIS A 123 -6.16 -15.79 16.01
C HIS A 123 -6.98 -14.71 15.28
N PRO A 124 -6.97 -14.63 13.93
CA PRO A 124 -7.65 -13.57 13.17
C PRO A 124 -9.14 -13.41 13.49
N GLY A 125 -9.83 -14.50 13.82
CA GLY A 125 -11.22 -14.48 14.30
C GLY A 125 -11.49 -13.64 15.57
N ARG A 126 -10.47 -13.26 16.34
CA ARG A 126 -10.58 -12.34 17.49
C ARG A 126 -10.29 -10.89 17.13
N MET A 127 -9.82 -10.60 15.93
CA MET A 127 -9.56 -9.24 15.46
C MET A 127 -10.89 -8.53 15.13
N TRP A 128 -10.86 -7.20 15.18
CA TRP A 128 -11.95 -6.37 14.71
C TRP A 128 -12.35 -6.75 13.27
N CYS A 129 -13.65 -6.75 12.99
CA CYS A 129 -14.21 -7.28 11.74
C CYS A 129 -13.59 -6.62 10.50
N HIS A 130 -13.51 -5.28 10.46
CA HIS A 130 -12.91 -4.57 9.33
C HIS A 130 -11.44 -4.94 9.14
N SER A 131 -10.66 -5.08 10.23
CA SER A 131 -9.27 -5.51 10.13
C SER A 131 -9.16 -6.92 9.56
N ARG A 132 -9.86 -7.91 10.12
CA ARG A 132 -9.74 -9.30 9.63
C ARG A 132 -10.21 -9.44 8.18
N MET A 133 -11.27 -8.73 7.78
CA MET A 133 -11.82 -8.84 6.43
C MET A 133 -10.96 -8.17 5.38
N VAL A 134 -10.16 -7.16 5.75
CA VAL A 134 -9.14 -6.58 4.84
C VAL A 134 -7.89 -7.46 4.79
N TYR A 135 -7.39 -7.91 5.94
CA TYR A 135 -6.15 -8.71 5.99
C TYR A 135 -6.31 -10.14 5.46
N LEU A 136 -7.54 -10.70 5.44
CA LEU A 136 -7.85 -12.01 4.89
C LEU A 136 -7.43 -12.13 3.40
N PRO A 137 -8.00 -11.38 2.44
CA PRO A 137 -7.59 -11.44 1.04
C PRO A 137 -6.16 -10.91 0.82
N MET A 138 -5.70 -9.92 1.59
CA MET A 138 -4.32 -9.44 1.50
C MET A 138 -3.31 -10.56 1.81
N SER A 139 -3.58 -11.40 2.81
CA SER A 139 -2.72 -12.53 3.14
C SER A 139 -2.66 -13.57 2.02
N TYR A 140 -3.78 -13.79 1.31
CA TYR A 140 -3.83 -14.69 0.16
C TYR A 140 -2.97 -14.15 -0.99
N LEU A 141 -3.15 -12.88 -1.34
CA LEU A 141 -2.40 -12.21 -2.41
C LEU A 141 -0.90 -12.14 -2.10
N TYR A 142 -0.54 -11.85 -0.84
CA TYR A 142 0.86 -11.83 -0.41
C TYR A 142 1.51 -13.21 -0.48
N ALA A 143 0.82 -14.26 -0.01
CA ALA A 143 1.37 -15.61 0.01
C ALA A 143 1.49 -16.23 -1.39
N THR A 144 0.62 -15.81 -2.32
CA THR A 144 0.70 -16.17 -3.75
C THR A 144 1.63 -15.26 -4.55
N LYS A 145 2.06 -14.12 -3.97
CA LYS A 145 2.87 -13.09 -4.63
C LYS A 145 2.23 -12.62 -5.94
N PHE A 146 0.91 -12.44 -5.93
CA PHE A 146 0.16 -12.06 -7.11
C PHE A 146 0.66 -10.71 -7.67
N VAL A 147 0.86 -10.64 -8.98
CA VAL A 147 1.21 -9.42 -9.69
C VAL A 147 0.37 -9.36 -10.97
N GLY A 148 -0.25 -8.20 -11.21
CA GLY A 148 -1.03 -7.95 -12.43
C GLY A 148 -0.16 -7.86 -13.69
N PRO A 149 -0.78 -7.70 -14.87
CA PRO A 149 -0.07 -7.62 -16.13
C PRO A 149 0.92 -6.46 -16.20
N ILE A 150 2.18 -6.74 -16.58
CA ILE A 150 3.21 -5.71 -16.76
C ILE A 150 3.08 -5.06 -18.13
N THR A 151 2.30 -3.97 -18.19
CA THR A 151 2.08 -3.18 -19.41
C THR A 151 3.11 -2.06 -19.57
N SER A 152 3.11 -1.39 -20.73
CA SER A 152 3.92 -0.19 -20.97
C SER A 152 3.63 0.92 -19.95
N LEU A 153 2.38 1.04 -19.49
CA LEU A 153 1.97 1.96 -18.44
C LEU A 153 2.63 1.63 -17.10
N ILE A 154 2.63 0.36 -16.70
CA ILE A 154 3.30 -0.10 -15.46
C ILE A 154 4.80 0.18 -15.50
N LEU A 155 5.45 -0.11 -16.64
CA LEU A 155 6.87 0.24 -16.83
C LEU A 155 7.12 1.74 -16.79
N SER A 156 6.17 2.55 -17.24
CA SER A 156 6.23 4.01 -17.17
C SER A 156 6.13 4.48 -15.72
N LEU A 157 5.17 3.99 -14.94
CA LEU A 157 5.01 4.30 -13.52
C LEU A 157 6.28 3.96 -12.71
N ARG A 158 6.93 2.83 -12.98
CA ARG A 158 8.21 2.45 -12.36
C ARG A 158 9.35 3.43 -12.64
N ARG A 159 9.29 4.20 -13.74
CA ARG A 159 10.26 5.26 -14.06
C ARG A 159 9.85 6.62 -13.51
N GLU A 160 8.55 6.87 -13.38
CA GLU A 160 7.99 8.16 -12.98
C GLU A 160 8.08 8.40 -11.47
N LEU A 161 7.98 7.34 -10.66
CA LEU A 161 7.64 7.46 -9.22
C LEU A 161 8.77 7.03 -8.27
N TYR A 162 9.98 6.83 -8.78
CA TYR A 162 11.16 6.48 -8.00
C TYR A 162 12.31 7.45 -8.30
N PRO A 163 13.06 7.92 -7.28
CA PRO A 163 14.22 8.78 -7.48
C PRO A 163 15.41 8.02 -8.09
N LEU A 164 15.45 6.70 -7.90
CA LEU A 164 16.46 5.81 -8.44
C LEU A 164 15.83 4.88 -9.49
N PRO A 165 16.62 4.36 -10.46
CA PRO A 165 16.15 3.31 -11.35
C PRO A 165 15.55 2.14 -10.56
N TYR A 166 14.37 1.69 -10.99
CA TYR A 166 13.57 0.68 -10.26
C TYR A 166 14.34 -0.58 -9.84
N HIS A 167 15.27 -1.05 -10.68
CA HIS A 167 16.07 -2.25 -10.43
C HIS A 167 17.19 -2.07 -9.39
N LEU A 168 17.49 -0.81 -9.00
CA LEU A 168 18.48 -0.47 -7.98
C LEU A 168 17.83 -0.20 -6.61
N VAL A 169 16.50 -0.29 -6.51
CA VAL A 169 15.79 -0.07 -5.25
C VAL A 169 16.11 -1.22 -4.29
N ASP A 170 16.59 -0.87 -3.10
CA ASP A 170 16.75 -1.80 -1.99
C ASP A 170 15.39 -2.05 -1.32
N TRP A 171 14.75 -3.14 -1.71
CA TRP A 171 13.44 -3.51 -1.20
C TRP A 171 13.46 -3.98 0.26
N ASP A 172 14.56 -4.53 0.75
CA ASP A 172 14.66 -4.94 2.15
C ASP A 172 14.67 -3.72 3.08
N CYS A 173 15.40 -2.67 2.69
CA CYS A 173 15.36 -1.38 3.37
C CYS A 173 13.98 -0.72 3.24
N ALA A 174 13.40 -0.72 2.03
CA ALA A 174 12.12 -0.09 1.75
C ALA A 174 10.97 -0.64 2.61
N ARG A 175 11.08 -1.87 3.13
CA ARG A 175 10.11 -2.48 4.05
C ARG A 175 9.84 -1.64 5.30
N TYR A 176 10.88 -1.04 5.87
CA TYR A 176 10.81 -0.26 7.11
C TYR A 176 10.65 1.24 6.88
N LEU A 177 10.73 1.68 5.62
CA LEU A 177 10.48 3.07 5.25
C LEU A 177 8.98 3.38 5.27
N CYS A 178 8.64 4.51 5.88
CA CYS A 178 7.32 5.13 5.90
C CYS A 178 7.57 6.62 6.18
N ALA A 179 6.83 7.53 5.56
CA ALA A 179 6.94 8.96 5.90
C ALA A 179 6.52 9.16 7.38
N LYS A 180 7.49 9.48 8.25
CA LYS A 180 7.30 9.59 9.73
C LYS A 180 6.74 10.95 10.13
N ILE A 181 6.14 11.12 11.33
CA ILE A 181 5.71 12.41 11.95
C ILE A 181 6.83 12.98 12.87
N PRO A 182 6.98 14.31 13.10
CA PRO A 182 7.95 14.84 14.07
C PRO A 182 7.50 14.65 15.54
N ASN A 183 8.46 14.43 16.43
CA ASN A 183 8.22 14.30 17.88
C ASN A 183 7.80 15.66 18.51
N PRO A 184 6.68 15.76 19.24
CA PRO A 184 6.21 17.02 19.82
C PRO A 184 7.19 17.67 20.82
N ARG A 185 8.15 16.90 21.38
CA ARG A 185 9.17 17.45 22.30
C ARG A 185 10.24 18.32 21.62
N LEU A 186 10.41 18.22 20.30
CA LEU A 186 11.42 19.00 19.55
C LEU A 186 10.91 20.38 19.10
N ILE A 187 9.60 20.63 19.14
CA ILE A 187 9.00 21.91 18.76
C ILE A 187 9.34 23.04 19.76
N ILE A 188 9.60 22.70 21.03
CA ILE A 188 9.92 23.70 22.07
C ILE A 188 11.40 24.08 22.08
N GLN A 189 12.31 23.25 21.54
CA GLN A 189 13.74 23.56 21.46
C GLN A 189 14.16 24.20 20.13
N GLY A 190 13.37 24.04 19.05
CA GLY A 190 13.71 24.53 17.71
C GLY A 190 13.57 26.05 17.47
N ARG A 191 12.99 26.82 18.40
CA ARG A 191 12.83 28.29 18.23
C ARG A 191 14.05 29.14 18.61
N ARG A 192 15.20 28.54 18.96
CA ARG A 192 16.37 29.29 19.46
C ARG A 192 17.65 29.26 18.61
N GLN A 193 17.67 28.64 17.44
CA GLN A 193 18.82 28.75 16.54
C GLN A 193 18.37 28.95 15.10
N MET A 194 18.15 30.21 14.71
CA MET A 194 18.33 30.62 13.32
C MET A 194 19.81 30.88 13.10
N GLY A 195 20.45 30.06 12.26
CA GLY A 195 21.85 30.24 11.87
C GLY A 195 22.38 29.10 11.01
N ALA A 196 22.31 29.30 9.69
CA ALA A 196 23.13 28.68 8.63
C ALA A 196 23.08 27.15 8.40
N GLY A 197 22.68 26.75 7.18
CA GLY A 197 23.05 25.47 6.57
C GLY A 197 21.87 24.65 6.02
N ASN A 198 21.70 24.67 4.70
CA ASN A 198 20.70 23.89 3.96
C ASN A 198 20.77 22.39 4.26
N SER A 199 19.68 21.84 4.80
CA SER A 199 19.21 20.47 4.55
C SER A 199 17.76 20.37 5.01
N LEU A 200 16.82 20.55 4.08
CA LEU A 200 15.40 20.35 4.32
C LEU A 200 15.18 18.86 4.60
N ALA A 201 15.02 18.50 5.87
CA ALA A 201 14.55 17.18 6.26
C ALA A 201 13.13 16.99 5.67
N PRO A 202 12.81 15.83 5.07
CA PRO A 202 11.52 15.62 4.42
C PRO A 202 10.39 15.78 5.43
N GLN A 203 9.38 16.56 5.05
CA GLN A 203 8.16 16.80 5.82
C GLN A 203 7.35 15.50 5.91
N MET A 204 6.58 15.40 7.00
CA MET A 204 6.51 14.22 7.86
C MET A 204 5.03 13.86 8.16
N GLU A 205 4.36 13.07 7.31
CA GLU A 205 2.88 13.13 7.17
C GLU A 205 2.08 11.81 7.39
N ASP A 206 2.65 10.60 7.15
CA ASP A 206 1.84 9.36 7.05
C ASP A 206 1.81 8.45 8.29
N LEU A 207 2.75 8.56 9.24
CA LEU A 207 2.92 7.58 10.32
C LEU A 207 2.16 7.94 11.60
N TYR A 208 0.86 7.63 11.64
CA TYR A 208 0.02 7.83 12.84
C TYR A 208 0.37 6.88 14.01
N TYR A 209 0.73 5.63 13.71
CA TYR A 209 1.06 4.61 14.71
C TYR A 209 2.45 4.02 14.44
N PRO A 210 3.50 4.57 15.08
CA PRO A 210 4.84 4.01 14.94
C PRO A 210 4.91 2.61 15.55
N HIS A 211 5.63 1.71 14.89
CA HIS A 211 5.88 0.38 15.43
C HIS A 211 6.76 0.45 16.69
N PRO A 212 6.43 -0.31 17.76
CA PRO A 212 7.37 -0.56 18.84
C PRO A 212 8.55 -1.41 18.34
N ILE A 213 9.73 -1.26 18.93
CA ILE A 213 10.95 -2.03 18.57
C ILE A 213 10.70 -3.55 18.58
N ILE A 214 9.89 -4.04 19.53
CA ILE A 214 9.55 -5.48 19.60
C ILE A 214 8.75 -5.95 18.37
N GLN A 215 7.94 -5.08 17.78
CA GLN A 215 7.21 -5.38 16.55
C GLN A 215 8.16 -5.43 15.36
N ASP A 216 9.17 -4.57 15.28
CA ASP A 216 10.18 -4.61 14.22
C ASP A 216 11.04 -5.87 14.29
N VAL A 217 11.47 -6.28 15.48
CA VAL A 217 12.18 -7.55 15.70
C VAL A 217 11.31 -8.76 15.32
N LEU A 218 10.02 -8.72 15.66
CA LEU A 218 9.07 -9.76 15.25
C LEU A 218 8.96 -9.83 13.73
N TRP A 219 8.81 -8.69 13.05
CA TRP A 219 8.73 -8.65 11.59
C TRP A 219 10.00 -9.16 10.91
N GLU A 220 11.17 -8.81 11.44
CA GLU A 220 12.46 -9.30 10.93
C GLU A 220 12.59 -10.82 11.10
N CYS A 221 12.18 -11.36 12.25
CA CYS A 221 12.15 -12.81 12.47
C CYS A 221 11.18 -13.52 11.51
N LEU A 222 9.98 -12.96 11.33
CA LEU A 222 8.98 -13.50 10.42
C LEU A 222 9.51 -13.54 8.98
N GLU A 223 10.23 -12.52 8.55
CA GLU A 223 10.73 -12.45 7.19
C GLU A 223 11.98 -13.29 6.96
N LYS A 224 12.98 -13.23 7.84
CA LYS A 224 14.26 -13.92 7.61
C LYS A 224 14.22 -15.40 7.96
N VAL A 225 13.29 -15.81 8.82
CA VAL A 225 13.21 -17.19 9.32
C VAL A 225 11.92 -17.87 8.89
N VAL A 226 10.77 -17.30 9.27
CA VAL A 226 9.47 -17.98 9.10
C VAL A 226 9.06 -18.06 7.63
N GLU A 227 9.19 -16.98 6.86
CA GLU A 227 8.85 -16.96 5.43
C GLU A 227 9.68 -17.96 4.60
N PRO A 228 11.03 -17.98 4.67
CA PRO A 228 11.84 -18.99 4.01
C PRO A 228 11.51 -20.42 4.43
N ALA A 229 11.23 -20.63 5.72
CA ALA A 229 10.84 -21.93 6.25
C ALA A 229 9.50 -22.40 5.65
N LEU A 230 8.48 -21.54 5.62
CA LEU A 230 7.15 -21.84 5.06
C LEU A 230 7.16 -22.08 3.55
N LYS A 231 8.20 -21.68 2.82
CA LYS A 231 8.38 -22.01 1.40
C LYS A 231 8.98 -23.41 1.18
N LYS A 232 9.65 -23.99 2.17
CA LYS A 232 10.32 -25.29 2.07
C LYS A 232 9.43 -26.44 2.57
N TRP A 233 9.62 -27.62 2.01
CA TRP A 233 8.95 -28.83 2.51
C TRP A 233 9.53 -29.20 3.89
N PRO A 234 8.73 -29.63 4.88
CA PRO A 234 7.28 -29.92 4.80
C PRO A 234 6.37 -28.72 5.12
N LEU A 235 6.91 -27.60 5.61
CA LEU A 235 6.13 -26.45 6.06
C LEU A 235 5.32 -25.78 4.95
N SER A 236 5.72 -25.91 3.69
CA SER A 236 4.91 -25.49 2.54
C SER A 236 3.55 -26.18 2.44
N LYS A 237 3.36 -27.35 3.07
CA LYS A 237 2.02 -27.95 3.24
C LYS A 237 1.12 -27.12 4.14
N LEU A 238 1.68 -26.48 5.17
CA LEU A 238 0.94 -25.57 6.06
C LEU A 238 0.45 -24.35 5.28
N ARG A 239 1.33 -23.75 4.47
CA ARG A 239 0.97 -22.63 3.57
C ARG A 239 -0.15 -22.98 2.61
N LYS A 240 -0.08 -24.15 1.97
CA LYS A 240 -1.14 -24.64 1.07
C LYS A 240 -2.48 -24.81 1.81
N LYS A 241 -2.44 -25.40 3.01
CA LYS A 241 -3.64 -25.55 3.85
C LYS A 241 -4.21 -24.19 4.26
N ALA A 242 -3.34 -23.25 4.63
CA ALA A 242 -3.72 -21.90 5.04
C ALA A 242 -4.39 -21.14 3.89
N LEU A 243 -3.82 -21.19 2.67
CA LEU A 243 -4.41 -20.61 1.47
C LEU A 243 -5.79 -21.18 1.16
N HIS A 244 -5.97 -22.50 1.30
CA HIS A 244 -7.28 -23.14 1.12
C HIS A 244 -8.30 -22.63 2.15
N THR A 245 -7.93 -22.60 3.43
CA THR A 245 -8.80 -22.06 4.49
C THR A 245 -9.14 -20.59 4.27
N VAL A 246 -8.16 -19.76 3.89
CA VAL A 246 -8.38 -18.35 3.58
C VAL A 246 -9.36 -18.18 2.42
N MET A 247 -9.20 -18.95 1.34
CA MET A 247 -10.12 -18.90 0.20
C MET A 247 -11.54 -19.33 0.56
N GLN A 248 -11.70 -20.34 1.43
CA GLN A 248 -13.02 -20.73 1.95
C GLN A 248 -13.71 -19.58 2.71
N HIS A 249 -12.95 -18.82 3.51
CA HIS A 249 -13.51 -17.65 4.21
C HIS A 249 -13.87 -16.51 3.25
N ILE A 250 -13.08 -16.31 2.19
CA ILE A 250 -13.38 -15.31 1.14
C ILE A 250 -14.69 -15.68 0.44
N HIS A 251 -14.83 -16.92 -0.05
CA HIS A 251 -16.07 -17.38 -0.69
C HIS A 251 -17.27 -17.30 0.25
N TYR A 252 -17.09 -17.64 1.54
CA TYR A 252 -18.17 -17.51 2.51
C TYR A 252 -18.62 -16.05 2.71
N GLU A 253 -17.70 -15.09 2.78
CA GLU A 253 -18.04 -13.66 2.83
C GLU A 253 -18.77 -13.24 1.56
N ASP A 254 -18.24 -13.60 0.39
CA ASP A 254 -18.84 -13.28 -0.90
C ASP A 254 -20.29 -13.78 -0.99
N GLU A 255 -20.52 -15.05 -0.67
CA GLU A 255 -21.86 -15.67 -0.71
C GLU A 255 -22.81 -15.06 0.34
N SER A 256 -22.33 -14.86 1.57
CA SER A 256 -23.18 -14.35 2.66
C SER A 256 -23.54 -12.87 2.52
N THR A 257 -22.74 -12.10 1.78
CA THR A 257 -22.95 -10.67 1.56
C THR A 257 -23.46 -10.33 0.14
N ASN A 258 -23.76 -11.35 -0.68
CA ASN A 258 -24.09 -11.18 -2.09
C ASN A 258 -23.02 -10.37 -2.86
N TYR A 259 -21.74 -10.67 -2.62
CA TYR A 259 -20.57 -10.07 -3.26
C TYR A 259 -20.39 -8.56 -3.00
N ILE A 260 -20.99 -8.06 -1.92
CA ILE A 260 -20.86 -6.66 -1.46
C ILE A 260 -19.71 -6.51 -0.44
N CYS A 261 -19.47 -7.55 0.36
CA CYS A 261 -18.57 -7.57 1.52
C CYS A 261 -18.93 -6.51 2.58
N ILE A 262 -18.15 -6.45 3.67
CA ILE A 262 -18.32 -5.44 4.73
C ILE A 262 -17.96 -4.00 4.31
N GLY A 263 -17.21 -3.81 3.21
CA GLY A 263 -16.77 -2.50 2.76
C GLY A 263 -15.92 -2.51 1.49
N PRO A 264 -15.60 -1.33 0.94
CA PRO A 264 -15.03 -1.19 -0.40
C PRO A 264 -13.60 -1.73 -0.54
N VAL A 265 -12.85 -1.87 0.56
CA VAL A 265 -11.47 -2.39 0.52
C VAL A 265 -11.45 -3.91 0.55
N SER A 266 -12.38 -4.54 1.27
CA SER A 266 -12.53 -6.00 1.29
C SER A 266 -13.23 -6.57 0.06
N LYS A 267 -13.91 -5.72 -0.72
CA LYS A 267 -14.67 -6.05 -1.92
C LYS A 267 -13.82 -5.97 -3.18
#